data_AF-A0A8X7WNL8-F1
#
_entry.id   AF-A0A8X7WNL8-F1
#
_cell.length_a   1.000
_cell.length_b   1.000
_cell.length_c   1.000
_cell.angle_alpha   90.00
_cell.angle_beta   90.00
_cell.angle_gamma   90.00
#
_symmetry.space_group_name_H-M   'P 1'
#
loop_
_entity.id
_entity.type
_entity.pdbx_description
1 polymer ?
#
loop_
_entity_poly.entity_id
_entity_poly.type
_entity_poly.pdbx_seq_one_letter_code
_entity_poly.pdbx_strand_id
1 'polypeptide(L)'
;MKGAVASTVIFLSASTTAALHWFVSPYVHKLRWQPGSDTFEVEMMTWLATFAPKTLKFSDIRYPDTQRPFVSFKAEGNYYFVDAEHCPNKALLARLTPPKDAHDSAFKNL
;
A
#
# COMPACT_ATOMS: atom_id res chain seq x y z
N MET A 1 8.79 -14.37 -38.82
CA MET A 1 8.61 -15.25 -37.63
C MET A 1 9.60 -14.94 -36.49
N LYS A 2 10.92 -14.83 -36.73
CA LYS A 2 11.91 -14.58 -35.65
C LYS A 2 11.68 -13.30 -34.83
N GLY A 3 11.29 -12.20 -35.49
CA GLY A 3 10.98 -10.93 -34.81
C GLY A 3 9.75 -11.00 -33.89
N ALA A 4 8.73 -11.75 -34.28
CA ALA A 4 7.51 -11.94 -33.47
C ALA A 4 7.79 -12.74 -32.20
N VAL A 5 8.65 -13.76 -32.28
CA VAL A 5 9.07 -14.52 -31.10
C VAL A 5 9.88 -13.63 -30.14
N ALA A 6 10.83 -12.86 -30.67
CA ALA A 6 11.64 -11.94 -29.87
C ALA A 6 10.78 -10.87 -29.17
N SER A 7 9.79 -10.27 -29.87
CA SER A 7 8.89 -9.29 -29.27
C SER A 7 8.01 -9.89 -28.18
N THR A 8 7.51 -11.11 -28.36
CA THR A 8 6.68 -11.78 -27.34
C THR A 8 7.47 -12.05 -26.07
N VAL A 9 8.72 -12.50 -26.18
CA VAL A 9 9.57 -12.73 -24.99
C VAL A 9 9.82 -11.43 -24.23
N ILE A 10 10.13 -10.34 -24.93
CA ILE A 10 10.34 -9.03 -24.30
C ILE A 10 9.04 -8.56 -23.63
N PHE A 11 7.91 -8.66 -24.33
CA PHE A 11 6.61 -8.21 -23.82
C PHE A 11 6.18 -8.99 -22.58
N LEU A 12 6.27 -10.33 -22.62
CA LEU A 12 5.95 -11.18 -21.48
C LEU A 12 6.90 -10.92 -20.30
N SER A 13 8.19 -10.71 -20.56
CA SER A 13 9.15 -10.40 -19.49
C SER A 13 8.80 -9.06 -18.83
N ALA A 14 8.61 -8.01 -19.63
CA ALA A 14 8.26 -6.68 -19.13
C ALA A 14 6.91 -6.66 -18.39
N SER A 15 5.90 -7.37 -18.89
CA SER A 15 4.57 -7.43 -18.25
C SER A 15 4.64 -8.13 -16.89
N THR A 16 5.42 -9.19 -16.77
CA THR A 16 5.55 -9.94 -15.51
C THR A 16 6.29 -9.09 -14.47
N THR A 17 7.35 -8.39 -14.87
CA THR A 17 8.06 -7.42 -14.01
C THR A 17 7.14 -6.28 -13.56
N ALA A 18 6.34 -5.71 -14.47
CA ALA A 18 5.39 -4.66 -14.14
C ALA A 18 4.29 -5.15 -13.17
N ALA A 19 3.76 -6.36 -13.36
CA ALA A 19 2.77 -6.96 -12.49
C ALA A 19 3.32 -7.20 -11.07
N LEU A 20 4.56 -7.68 -10.95
CA LEU A 20 5.20 -7.87 -9.65
C LEU A 20 5.45 -6.53 -8.95
N HIS A 21 5.92 -5.51 -9.67
CA HIS A 21 6.09 -4.19 -9.10
C HIS A 21 4.76 -3.58 -8.67
N TRP A 22 3.70 -3.76 -9.46
CA TRP A 22 2.34 -3.36 -9.07
C TRP A 22 1.89 -4.08 -7.79
N PHE A 23 2.21 -5.36 -7.62
CA PHE A 23 1.87 -6.11 -6.42
C PHE A 23 2.67 -5.71 -5.18
N VAL A 24 3.98 -5.45 -5.31
CA VAL A 24 4.88 -5.14 -4.17
C VAL A 24 4.89 -3.66 -3.79
N SER A 25 4.53 -2.76 -4.70
CA SER A 25 4.52 -1.31 -4.49
C SER A 25 3.79 -0.80 -3.23
N PRO A 26 2.69 -1.39 -2.74
CA PRO A 26 2.04 -0.88 -1.53
C PRO A 26 2.77 -1.26 -0.24
N TYR A 27 3.77 -2.15 -0.28
CA TYR A 27 4.40 -2.69 0.93
C TYR A 27 5.18 -1.62 1.71
N VAL A 28 4.75 -1.36 2.95
CA VAL A 28 5.46 -0.48 3.88
C VAL A 28 6.54 -1.28 4.59
N HIS A 29 7.80 -0.89 4.40
CA HIS A 29 8.95 -1.53 5.02
C HIS A 29 9.13 -1.13 6.49
N LYS A 30 9.05 0.18 6.79
CA LYS A 30 9.09 0.70 8.15
C LYS A 30 8.00 1.72 8.37
N LEU A 31 7.50 1.72 9.59
CA LEU A 31 6.48 2.67 10.01
C LEU A 31 6.90 3.27 11.35
N ARG A 32 7.04 4.59 11.38
CA ARG A 32 7.47 5.36 12.56
C ARG A 32 6.39 6.37 12.92
N TRP A 33 6.06 6.42 14.19
CA TRP A 33 5.10 7.39 14.70
C TRP A 33 5.44 7.71 16.15
N GLN A 34 5.29 8.98 16.50
CA GLN A 34 5.47 9.47 17.86
C GLN A 34 4.08 9.59 18.51
N PRO A 35 3.85 8.99 19.69
CA PRO A 35 2.57 9.10 20.39
C PRO A 35 2.19 10.57 20.60
N GLY A 36 1.01 10.97 20.09
CA GLY A 36 0.52 12.35 20.14
C GLY A 36 0.75 13.19 18.88
N SER A 37 1.56 12.70 17.93
CA SER A 37 1.71 13.31 16.61
C SER A 37 0.52 13.00 15.70
N ASP A 38 0.03 13.99 14.95
CA ASP A 38 -0.99 13.79 13.90
C ASP A 38 -0.39 13.29 12.57
N THR A 39 0.95 13.25 12.49
CA THR A 39 1.71 12.72 11.36
C THR A 39 2.47 11.46 11.72
N PHE A 40 2.60 10.54 10.76
CA PHE A 40 3.42 9.35 10.84
C PHE A 40 4.31 9.24 9.61
N GLU A 41 5.45 8.58 9.73
CA GLU A 41 6.37 8.32 8.63
C GLU A 41 6.25 6.86 8.18
N VAL A 42 6.15 6.68 6.86
CA VAL A 42 6.18 5.38 6.20
C VAL A 42 7.39 5.32 5.29
N GLU A 43 8.12 4.22 5.35
CA GLU A 43 9.23 3.93 4.45
C GLU A 43 8.76 2.87 3.46
N MET A 44 8.67 3.24 2.19
CA MET A 44 8.29 2.33 1.11
C MET A 44 9.47 2.04 0.19
N MET A 45 9.42 0.89 -0.47
CA MET A 45 10.38 0.56 -1.52
C MET A 45 9.95 1.23 -2.83
N THR A 46 10.85 1.99 -3.44
CA THR A 46 10.65 2.56 -4.76
C THR A 46 10.81 1.49 -5.83
N TRP A 47 10.42 1.84 -7.05
CA TRP A 47 10.64 1.00 -8.23
C TRP A 47 12.13 0.62 -8.43
N LEU A 48 13.06 1.52 -8.08
CA LEU A 48 14.50 1.30 -8.15
C LEU A 48 15.07 0.54 -6.93
N ALA A 49 14.22 -0.16 -6.18
CA ALA A 49 14.62 -0.92 -5.00
C ALA A 49 15.26 -0.07 -3.89
N THR A 50 15.03 1.25 -3.88
CA THR A 50 15.52 2.16 -2.84
C THR A 50 14.42 2.43 -1.81
N PHE A 51 14.77 2.77 -0.58
CA PHE A 51 13.79 3.15 0.43
C PHE A 51 13.53 4.65 0.37
N ALA A 52 12.26 5.03 0.23
CA ALA A 52 11.81 6.41 0.25
C ALA A 52 10.93 6.64 1.48
N PRO A 53 11.39 7.43 2.47
CA PRO A 53 10.56 7.85 3.59
C PRO A 53 9.53 8.88 3.11
N LYS A 54 8.30 8.77 3.62
CA LYS A 54 7.20 9.68 3.33
C LYS A 54 6.42 9.97 4.60
N THR A 55 6.20 11.24 4.90
CA THR A 55 5.40 11.68 6.04
C THR A 55 3.94 11.82 5.60
N LEU A 56 3.02 11.18 6.31
CA LEU A 56 1.59 11.20 6.05
C LEU A 56 0.84 11.68 7.28
N LYS A 57 -0.33 12.29 7.09
CA LYS A 57 -1.25 12.66 8.16
C LYS A 57 -2.35 11.62 8.31
N PHE A 58 -2.85 11.42 9.53
CA PHE A 58 -4.00 10.54 9.74
C PHE A 58 -5.28 11.06 9.07
N SER A 59 -5.41 12.38 8.94
CA SER A 59 -6.54 13.03 8.26
C SER A 59 -6.63 12.71 6.76
N ASP A 60 -5.53 12.30 6.12
CA ASP A 60 -5.46 11.94 4.70
C ASP A 60 -5.76 10.45 4.43
N ILE A 61 -5.90 9.65 5.48
CA ILE A 61 -6.19 8.22 5.38
C ILE A 61 -7.62 8.02 4.87
N ARG A 62 -7.76 7.20 3.84
CA ARG A 62 -9.02 6.80 3.23
C ARG A 62 -9.06 5.30 3.02
N TYR A 63 -10.28 4.78 2.89
CA TYR A 63 -10.48 3.39 2.53
C TYR A 63 -9.88 3.11 1.13
N PRO A 64 -9.15 2.00 0.96
CA PRO A 64 -8.57 1.66 -0.32
C PRO A 64 -9.63 1.06 -1.25
N ASP A 65 -10.20 1.87 -2.13
CA ASP A 65 -11.07 1.39 -3.22
C ASP A 65 -10.21 0.82 -4.35
N THR A 66 -9.80 -0.44 -4.21
CA THR A 66 -8.93 -1.13 -5.16
C THR A 66 -9.15 -2.64 -5.14
N GLN A 67 -9.00 -3.28 -6.29
CA GLN A 67 -8.97 -4.73 -6.43
C GLN A 67 -7.59 -5.33 -6.10
N ARG A 68 -6.62 -4.50 -5.70
CA ARG A 68 -5.29 -4.98 -5.29
C ARG A 68 -5.39 -5.80 -4.01
N PRO A 69 -4.80 -7.00 -3.96
CA PRO A 69 -4.64 -7.73 -2.71
C PRO A 69 -3.68 -6.98 -1.78
N PHE A 70 -3.81 -7.22 -0.46
CA PHE A 70 -2.91 -6.68 0.56
C PHE A 70 -2.79 -5.15 0.49
N VAL A 71 -3.89 -4.44 0.72
CA VAL A 71 -3.87 -2.98 0.93
C VAL A 71 -4.63 -2.66 2.21
N SER A 72 -3.99 -1.93 3.11
CA SER A 72 -4.57 -1.53 4.40
C SER A 72 -5.29 -0.19 4.30
N PHE A 73 -4.68 0.80 3.63
CA PHE A 73 -5.28 2.12 3.47
C PHE A 73 -4.75 2.86 2.24
N LYS A 74 -5.42 3.95 1.87
CA LYS A 74 -5.01 4.89 0.83
C LYS A 74 -4.73 6.25 1.46
N ALA A 75 -3.62 6.88 1.12
CA ALA A 75 -3.30 8.24 1.55
C ALA A 75 -2.59 8.99 0.42
N GLU A 76 -2.92 10.27 0.22
CA GLU A 76 -2.32 11.10 -0.85
C GLU A 76 -2.29 10.40 -2.23
N GLY A 77 -3.35 9.68 -2.60
CA GLY A 77 -3.44 8.95 -3.87
C GLY A 77 -2.62 7.64 -3.97
N ASN A 78 -1.83 7.30 -2.96
CA ASN A 78 -1.01 6.08 -2.91
C ASN A 78 -1.65 5.00 -2.03
N TYR A 79 -1.38 3.73 -2.35
CA TYR A 79 -1.86 2.58 -1.59
C TYR A 79 -0.77 2.10 -0.65
N TYR A 80 -1.16 1.76 0.58
CA TYR A 80 -0.25 1.34 1.63
C TYR A 80 -0.74 0.03 2.24
N PHE A 81 0.20 -0.88 2.44
CA PHE A 81 0.01 -2.13 3.14
C PHE A 81 0.89 -2.15 4.37
N VAL A 82 0.26 -2.38 5.52
CA VAL A 82 0.94 -2.55 6.79
C VAL A 82 0.68 -3.98 7.25
N ASP A 83 1.76 -4.72 7.45
CA ASP A 83 1.70 -6.04 8.06
C ASP A 83 1.31 -5.89 9.54
N ALA A 84 0.11 -6.39 9.88
CA ALA A 84 -0.42 -6.31 11.23
C ALA A 84 0.28 -7.25 12.22
N GLU A 85 0.89 -8.34 11.73
CA GLU A 85 1.53 -9.36 12.56
C GLU A 85 2.94 -8.94 13.01
N HIS A 86 3.65 -8.21 12.14
CA HIS A 86 5.03 -7.78 12.39
C HIS A 86 5.15 -6.34 12.90
N CYS A 87 4.05 -5.59 13.05
CA CYS A 87 4.13 -4.23 13.56
C CYS A 87 4.22 -4.19 15.10
N PRO A 88 5.32 -3.70 15.68
CA PRO A 88 5.46 -3.64 17.14
C PRO A 88 4.51 -2.61 17.80
N ASN A 89 4.04 -1.61 17.06
CA ASN A 89 3.20 -0.54 17.59
C ASN A 89 1.70 -0.78 17.27
N LYS A 90 1.03 -1.53 18.15
CA LYS A 90 -0.40 -1.89 18.00
C LYS A 90 -1.35 -0.69 18.06
N ALA A 91 -1.00 0.36 18.81
CA ALA A 91 -1.83 1.57 18.93
C ALA A 91 -1.93 2.32 17.59
N LEU A 92 -0.84 2.29 16.83
CA LEU A 92 -0.74 2.89 15.51
C LEU A 92 -1.47 2.07 14.45
N LEU A 93 -1.34 0.73 14.50
CA LEU A 93 -2.11 -0.18 13.65
C LEU A 93 -3.62 0.04 13.75
N ALA A 94 -4.14 0.24 14.98
CA ALA A 94 -5.55 0.50 15.23
C ALA A 94 -6.04 1.83 14.63
N ARG A 95 -5.14 2.83 14.49
CA ARG A 95 -5.44 4.11 13.83
C ARG A 95 -5.39 4.02 12.30
N LEU A 96 -4.50 3.17 11.78
CA LEU A 96 -4.26 3.00 10.34
C LEU A 96 -5.26 2.04 9.67
N THR A 97 -5.81 1.10 10.44
CA THR A 97 -6.79 0.13 9.97
C THR A 97 -8.16 0.59 10.45
N PRO A 98 -8.91 1.41 9.68
CA PRO A 98 -10.29 1.70 10.02
C PRO A 98 -11.06 0.37 10.09
N PRO A 99 -11.87 0.14 11.13
CA PRO A 99 -12.61 -1.11 11.28
C PRO A 99 -13.48 -1.34 10.05
N LYS A 100 -13.35 -2.54 9.46
CA LYS A 100 -14.09 -3.01 8.29
C LYS A 100 -15.61 -2.82 8.43
N ASP A 101 -16.11 -2.85 9.67
CA ASP A 101 -17.52 -2.68 10.03
C ASP A 101 -18.07 -1.25 9.91
N ALA A 102 -17.21 -0.23 9.80
CA ALA A 102 -17.66 1.15 9.61
C ALA A 102 -18.29 1.36 8.21
N HIS A 103 -17.84 0.58 7.21
CA HIS A 103 -18.40 0.61 5.86
C HIS A 103 -19.71 -0.20 5.77
N ASP A 104 -19.76 -1.41 6.34
CA ASP A 104 -21.02 -2.19 6.34
C ASP A 104 -22.16 -1.48 7.08
N SER A 105 -21.85 -0.66 8.10
CA SER A 105 -22.85 0.14 8.80
C SER A 105 -23.37 1.35 7.99
N ALA A 106 -22.54 1.92 7.10
CA ALA A 106 -22.92 3.03 6.24
C ALA A 106 -23.78 2.58 5.04
N PHE A 107 -23.55 1.36 4.53
CA PHE A 107 -24.33 0.78 3.44
C PHE A 107 -25.57 0.01 3.89
N LYS A 108 -25.72 -0.29 5.20
CA LYS A 108 -26.91 -0.94 5.75
C LYS A 108 -28.06 0.02 6.07
N ASN A 109 -27.81 1.34 5.99
CA ASN A 109 -28.80 2.40 6.21
C ASN A 109 -29.19 3.16 4.92
N LEU A 110 -28.86 2.62 3.75
CA LEU A 110 -29.36 3.03 2.43
C LEU A 110 -30.30 1.96 1.88
#